data_AF-A0A497KG36-F1
#
_entry.id   AF-A0A497KG36-F1
#
_cell.length_a   1.000
_cell.length_b   1.000
_cell.length_c   1.000
_cell.angle_alpha   90.00
_cell.angle_beta   90.00
_cell.angle_gamma   90.00
#
_symmetry.space_group_name_H-M   'P 1'
#
loop_
_entity.id
_entity.type
_entity.pdbx_description
1 polymer ?
#
loop_
_entity_poly.entity_id
_entity_poly.type
_entity_poly.pdbx_seq_one_letter_code
_entity_poly.pdbx_strand_id
1 'polypeptide(L)'
;MKLHYEKRGDEIKAWIEVSDNEYHMLRRYFPEDPLTYVSDRIVLTKWAVASALGVPVVGIASNAFFLPNDSSQEILKSAGLDLTKVEHRKILLSSVYKYLKTRIEIERAKEDYEEREIPLITSLDNHNIELDLPSLSLPLTLSVGNKVYELKPVDTTLDMSEYIKKRLRDIVRAYRRYTAATLSAYKEEYQRKLEELERFKESIFPMPPIDIQDLKEGVHVFKEGRILYFLQYKKITVKKFIYKGVLYTLAPEYQGTCRGLLGLALDQNYNIDGVVYLNPKNPYRGVRHPNVSDSGAVCLGESTSRIIGKTLGEIHEAYKYIDIAAHVLSTVNFDDAYDQKVSAWSRRIINRVYADEISQITTDRIKLNSVWSS
;
A
#
# COMPACT_ATOMS: atom_id res chain seq x y z
N MET A 1 -34.52 -7.91 15.94
CA MET A 1 -34.10 -6.91 14.95
C MET A 1 -35.07 -5.74 14.92
N LYS A 2 -34.58 -4.50 14.92
CA LYS A 2 -35.41 -3.29 14.92
C LYS A 2 -34.90 -2.28 13.89
N LEU A 3 -35.79 -1.80 13.02
CA LEU A 3 -35.48 -0.71 12.09
C LEU A 3 -35.70 0.64 12.78
N HIS A 4 -34.67 1.46 12.79
CA HIS A 4 -34.70 2.85 13.22
C HIS A 4 -34.55 3.74 12.01
N TYR A 5 -35.24 4.88 11.99
CA TYR A 5 -35.03 5.91 10.99
C TYR A 5 -35.35 7.31 11.52
N GLU A 6 -34.68 8.32 10.98
CA GLU A 6 -34.80 9.73 11.34
C GLU A 6 -34.84 10.57 10.05
N LYS A 7 -35.83 11.46 9.91
CA LYS A 7 -35.92 12.39 8.79
C LYS A 7 -35.21 13.70 9.13
N ARG A 8 -34.20 14.08 8.35
CA ARG A 8 -33.46 15.35 8.44
C ARG A 8 -33.58 16.09 7.12
N GLY A 9 -34.52 17.03 7.02
CA GLY A 9 -34.81 17.71 5.74
C GLY A 9 -35.29 16.73 4.66
N ASP A 10 -34.61 16.71 3.52
CA ASP A 10 -34.85 15.77 2.42
C ASP A 10 -34.13 14.41 2.60
N GLU A 11 -33.36 14.26 3.68
CA GLU A 11 -32.63 13.04 3.98
C GLU A 11 -33.33 12.14 5.00
N ILE A 12 -33.20 10.83 4.79
CA ILE A 12 -33.66 9.79 5.72
C ILE A 12 -32.45 8.99 6.14
N LYS A 13 -32.13 9.06 7.44
CA LYS A 13 -31.14 8.21 8.10
C LYS A 13 -31.85 6.96 8.60
N ALA A 14 -31.31 5.76 8.39
CA ALA A 14 -31.90 4.52 8.90
C ALA A 14 -30.84 3.56 9.48
N TRP A 15 -31.18 2.65 10.38
CA TRP A 15 -30.29 1.56 10.79
C TRP A 15 -31.09 0.38 11.31
N ILE A 16 -30.54 -0.82 11.14
CA ILE A 16 -31.16 -2.04 11.66
C ILE A 16 -30.32 -2.50 12.84
N GLU A 17 -30.90 -2.40 14.03
CA GLU A 17 -30.33 -2.81 15.30
C GLU A 17 -30.67 -4.29 15.56
N VAL A 18 -29.70 -5.05 16.04
CA VAL A 18 -29.86 -6.46 16.46
C VAL A 18 -29.77 -6.54 17.99
N SER A 19 -30.54 -7.45 18.59
CA SER A 19 -30.45 -7.73 20.02
C SER A 19 -29.18 -8.54 20.36
N ASP A 20 -28.75 -8.54 21.62
CA ASP A 20 -27.58 -9.32 22.06
C ASP A 20 -27.72 -10.81 21.73
N ASN A 21 -28.91 -11.39 21.89
CA ASN A 21 -29.18 -12.78 21.52
C ASN A 21 -28.99 -13.02 20.01
N GLU A 22 -29.52 -12.12 19.16
CA GLU A 22 -29.34 -12.20 17.70
C GLU A 22 -27.88 -12.01 17.31
N TYR A 23 -27.17 -11.11 17.99
CA TYR A 23 -25.73 -10.88 17.81
C TYR A 23 -24.92 -12.13 18.13
N HIS A 24 -25.12 -12.77 19.28
CA HIS A 24 -24.40 -13.99 19.64
C HIS A 24 -24.64 -15.12 18.63
N MET A 25 -25.87 -15.25 18.15
CA MET A 25 -26.21 -16.19 17.09
C MET A 25 -25.50 -15.88 15.78
N LEU A 26 -25.54 -14.62 15.33
CA LEU A 26 -24.91 -14.19 14.08
C LEU A 26 -23.40 -14.26 14.15
N ARG A 27 -22.78 -13.85 15.27
CA ARG A 27 -21.33 -13.89 15.48
C ARG A 27 -20.78 -15.32 15.49
N ARG A 28 -21.58 -16.29 15.97
CA ARG A 28 -21.21 -17.72 15.93
C ARG A 28 -20.97 -18.18 14.49
N TYR A 29 -21.79 -17.74 13.54
CA TYR A 29 -21.71 -18.13 12.14
C TYR A 29 -20.91 -17.15 11.27
N PHE A 30 -20.85 -15.87 11.65
CA PHE A 30 -20.27 -14.77 10.85
C PHE A 30 -19.59 -13.72 11.76
N PRO A 31 -18.34 -13.93 12.19
CA PRO A 31 -17.65 -13.03 13.11
C PRO A 31 -17.35 -11.63 12.56
N GLU A 32 -17.33 -11.43 11.23
CA GLU A 32 -16.92 -10.15 10.60
C GLU A 32 -17.84 -9.64 9.47
N ASP A 33 -18.87 -10.38 9.04
CA ASP A 33 -19.48 -10.13 7.72
C ASP A 33 -20.76 -9.25 7.71
N PRO A 34 -21.73 -9.36 8.67
CA PRO A 34 -22.92 -8.52 8.59
C PRO A 34 -23.03 -7.42 9.65
N LEU A 35 -22.08 -7.30 10.59
CA LEU A 35 -22.28 -6.52 11.82
C LEU A 35 -21.17 -5.50 12.05
N THR A 36 -21.53 -4.36 12.61
CA THR A 36 -20.58 -3.35 13.11
C THR A 36 -21.12 -2.64 14.34
N TYR A 37 -20.25 -1.89 15.00
CA TYR A 37 -20.54 -1.16 16.24
C TYR A 37 -20.72 0.33 15.96
N VAL A 38 -21.80 0.91 16.48
CA VAL A 38 -22.02 2.35 16.48
C VAL A 38 -22.28 2.79 17.92
N SER A 39 -21.27 3.39 18.54
CA SER A 39 -21.26 3.71 19.98
C SER A 39 -21.53 2.45 20.80
N ASP A 40 -22.71 2.32 21.43
CA ASP A 40 -23.09 1.18 22.28
C ASP A 40 -24.10 0.23 21.61
N ARG A 41 -24.29 0.34 20.28
CA ARG A 41 -25.31 -0.43 19.54
C ARG A 41 -24.69 -1.30 18.47
N ILE A 42 -25.26 -2.49 18.30
CA ILE A 42 -24.87 -3.46 17.28
C ILE A 42 -25.82 -3.30 16.10
N VAL A 43 -25.27 -2.96 14.94
CA VAL A 43 -26.05 -2.65 13.72
C VAL A 43 -25.55 -3.44 12.53
N LEU A 44 -26.43 -3.63 11.54
CA LEU A 44 -26.04 -4.24 10.27
C LEU A 44 -25.15 -3.32 9.43
N THR A 45 -24.23 -3.90 8.67
CA THR A 45 -23.35 -3.19 7.72
C THR A 45 -24.10 -2.76 6.46
N LYS A 46 -23.53 -1.79 5.73
CA LYS A 46 -24.04 -1.37 4.40
C LYS A 46 -24.17 -2.55 3.43
N TRP A 47 -23.17 -3.42 3.45
CA TRP A 47 -23.09 -4.58 2.58
C TRP A 47 -24.20 -5.61 2.86
N ALA A 48 -24.44 -5.96 4.12
CA ALA A 48 -25.47 -6.93 4.49
C ALA A 48 -26.87 -6.52 3.99
N VAL A 49 -27.21 -5.24 4.08
CA VAL A 49 -28.51 -4.74 3.63
C VAL A 49 -28.57 -4.66 2.09
N ALA A 50 -27.50 -4.24 1.42
CA ALA A 50 -27.47 -4.21 -0.04
C ALA A 50 -27.55 -5.63 -0.65
N SER A 51 -26.85 -6.60 -0.07
CA SER A 51 -26.93 -8.01 -0.47
C SER A 51 -28.32 -8.59 -0.25
N ALA A 52 -29.00 -8.22 0.84
CA ALA A 52 -30.39 -8.62 1.07
C ALA A 52 -31.38 -8.05 0.05
N LEU A 53 -31.08 -6.87 -0.52
CA LEU A 53 -31.90 -6.19 -1.52
C LEU A 53 -31.49 -6.47 -2.96
N GLY A 54 -30.37 -7.16 -3.20
CA GLY A 54 -29.85 -7.47 -4.54
C GLY A 54 -29.31 -6.23 -5.28
N VAL A 55 -28.81 -5.23 -4.56
CA VAL A 55 -28.32 -3.97 -5.13
C VAL A 55 -26.79 -3.90 -5.05
N PRO A 56 -26.07 -3.43 -6.09
CA PRO A 56 -24.62 -3.26 -6.03
C PRO A 56 -24.20 -2.20 -5.01
N VAL A 57 -23.07 -2.44 -4.32
CA VAL A 57 -22.49 -1.50 -3.35
C VAL A 57 -21.34 -0.73 -4.00
N VAL A 58 -21.38 0.60 -3.94
CA VAL A 58 -20.26 1.48 -4.29
C VAL A 58 -19.68 2.05 -2.98
N GLY A 59 -18.36 1.88 -2.75
CA GLY A 59 -17.64 2.40 -1.57
C GLY A 59 -17.07 1.34 -0.62
N ILE A 60 -16.61 1.78 0.56
CA ILE A 60 -15.90 0.97 1.57
C ILE A 60 -16.88 0.03 2.32
N ALA A 61 -16.53 -1.26 2.39
CA ALA A 61 -17.42 -2.35 2.82
C ALA A 61 -17.74 -2.43 4.32
N SER A 62 -16.91 -1.82 5.19
CA SER A 62 -16.96 -2.01 6.65
C SER A 62 -17.76 -0.96 7.42
N ASN A 63 -18.32 0.04 6.74
CA ASN A 63 -19.10 1.09 7.41
C ASN A 63 -20.47 0.57 7.86
N ALA A 64 -20.92 1.08 9.01
CA ALA A 64 -22.31 0.91 9.46
C ALA A 64 -23.27 1.29 8.35
N PHE A 65 -24.46 0.67 8.35
CA PHE A 65 -25.48 0.98 7.35
C PHE A 65 -25.69 2.49 7.16
N PHE A 66 -25.38 3.35 8.16
CA PHE A 66 -25.15 4.77 7.94
C PHE A 66 -23.99 5.34 8.79
N LEU A 67 -23.02 6.00 8.14
CA LEU A 67 -22.28 7.12 8.70
C LEU A 67 -22.85 8.44 8.13
N PRO A 68 -22.74 9.58 8.84
CA PRO A 68 -23.34 10.85 8.43
C PRO A 68 -22.91 11.38 7.06
N ASN A 69 -21.81 10.86 6.49
CA ASN A 69 -21.18 11.39 5.28
C ASN A 69 -21.22 10.44 4.06
N ASP A 70 -21.79 9.23 4.17
CA ASP A 70 -21.80 8.23 3.08
C ASP A 70 -23.23 7.80 2.70
N SER A 71 -23.56 7.88 1.40
CA SER A 71 -24.91 7.69 0.83
C SER A 71 -25.42 6.24 0.93
N SER A 72 -26.26 5.97 1.93
CA SER A 72 -27.12 4.77 1.96
C SER A 72 -28.52 5.03 1.40
N GLN A 73 -28.80 6.29 1.03
CA GLN A 73 -29.96 6.65 0.21
C GLN A 73 -29.94 6.00 -1.18
N GLU A 74 -28.76 5.81 -1.76
CA GLU A 74 -28.63 5.18 -3.08
C GLU A 74 -29.16 3.75 -3.06
N ILE A 75 -28.85 2.96 -2.03
CA ILE A 75 -29.35 1.58 -1.91
C ILE A 75 -30.87 1.55 -1.82
N LEU A 76 -31.46 2.43 -1.00
CA LEU A 76 -32.92 2.52 -0.84
C LEU A 76 -33.59 3.01 -2.13
N LYS A 77 -33.01 4.01 -2.80
CA LYS A 77 -33.50 4.51 -4.11
C LYS A 77 -33.40 3.44 -5.20
N SER A 78 -32.27 2.75 -5.30
CA SER A 78 -32.04 1.65 -6.26
C SER A 78 -32.95 0.44 -5.99
N ALA A 79 -33.30 0.19 -4.74
CA ALA A 79 -34.29 -0.82 -4.37
C ALA A 79 -35.75 -0.36 -4.52
N GLY A 80 -35.99 0.91 -4.89
CA GLY A 80 -37.34 1.50 -4.99
C GLY A 80 -38.06 1.64 -3.65
N LEU A 81 -37.33 1.66 -2.53
CA LEU A 81 -37.87 1.66 -1.18
C LEU A 81 -37.91 3.08 -0.57
N ASP A 82 -39.12 3.57 -0.40
CA ASP A 82 -39.44 4.75 0.41
C ASP A 82 -39.77 4.38 1.87
N LEU A 83 -38.85 4.70 2.80
CA LEU A 83 -38.98 4.40 4.23
C LEU A 83 -40.07 5.20 4.95
N THR A 84 -40.70 6.20 4.33
CA THR A 84 -41.87 6.86 4.91
C THR A 84 -43.11 5.96 4.87
N LYS A 85 -43.16 4.98 3.96
CA LYS A 85 -44.26 4.02 3.80
C LYS A 85 -44.09 2.79 4.68
N VAL A 86 -45.14 2.42 5.43
CA VAL A 86 -45.16 1.25 6.33
C VAL A 86 -44.81 -0.04 5.58
N GLU A 87 -45.39 -0.23 4.39
CA GLU A 87 -45.20 -1.45 3.60
C GLU A 87 -43.75 -1.62 3.13
N HIS A 88 -43.09 -0.54 2.74
CA HIS A 88 -41.68 -0.59 2.33
C HIS A 88 -40.74 -0.90 3.50
N ARG A 89 -41.07 -0.45 4.72
CA ARG A 89 -40.32 -0.82 5.93
C ARG A 89 -40.45 -2.32 6.23
N LYS A 90 -41.64 -2.90 6.03
CA LYS A 90 -41.85 -4.35 6.18
C LYS A 90 -41.07 -5.14 5.13
N ILE A 91 -41.04 -4.68 3.87
CA ILE A 91 -40.27 -5.30 2.78
C ILE A 91 -38.78 -5.30 3.10
N LEU A 92 -38.23 -4.18 3.60
CA LEU A 92 -36.82 -4.11 3.98
C LEU A 92 -36.48 -5.13 5.07
N LEU A 93 -37.25 -5.16 6.15
CA LEU A 93 -37.00 -6.06 7.28
C LEU A 93 -37.17 -7.53 6.89
N SER A 94 -38.16 -7.87 6.06
CA SER A 94 -38.38 -9.26 5.64
C SER A 94 -37.29 -9.77 4.70
N SER A 95 -36.80 -8.94 3.77
CA SER A 95 -35.70 -9.28 2.88
C SER A 95 -34.40 -9.51 3.64
N VAL A 96 -34.08 -8.62 4.59
CA VAL A 96 -32.88 -8.77 5.44
C VAL A 96 -32.99 -10.01 6.33
N TYR A 97 -34.16 -10.25 6.93
CA TYR A 97 -34.38 -11.45 7.74
C TYR A 97 -34.22 -12.74 6.92
N LYS A 98 -34.80 -12.79 5.72
CA LYS A 98 -34.69 -13.93 4.81
C LYS A 98 -33.23 -14.17 4.43
N TYR A 99 -32.50 -13.12 4.08
CA TYR A 99 -31.08 -13.20 3.75
C TYR A 99 -30.23 -13.79 4.90
N LEU A 100 -30.39 -13.25 6.12
CA LEU A 100 -29.67 -13.75 7.29
C LEU A 100 -30.05 -15.19 7.62
N LYS A 101 -31.34 -15.53 7.55
CA LYS A 101 -31.83 -16.89 7.79
C LYS A 101 -31.24 -17.90 6.79
N THR A 102 -31.28 -17.60 5.49
CA THR A 102 -30.71 -18.47 4.45
C THR A 102 -29.21 -18.67 4.64
N ARG A 103 -28.47 -17.63 5.01
CA ARG A 103 -27.04 -17.76 5.32
C ARG A 103 -26.79 -18.67 6.53
N ILE A 104 -27.56 -18.51 7.61
CA ILE A 104 -27.45 -19.39 8.79
C ILE A 104 -27.78 -20.84 8.42
N GLU A 105 -28.79 -21.08 7.59
CA GLU A 105 -29.16 -22.43 7.12
C GLU A 105 -28.05 -23.08 6.29
N ILE A 106 -27.37 -22.31 5.42
CA ILE A 106 -26.23 -22.79 4.63
C ILE A 106 -25.05 -23.17 5.53
N GLU A 107 -24.68 -22.33 6.50
CA GLU A 107 -23.58 -22.63 7.42
C GLU A 107 -23.92 -23.78 8.35
N ARG A 108 -25.17 -23.89 8.82
CA ARG A 108 -25.64 -25.07 9.54
C ARG A 108 -25.57 -26.33 8.70
N ALA A 109 -25.93 -26.27 7.42
CA ALA A 109 -25.80 -27.43 6.54
C ALA A 109 -24.34 -27.85 6.32
N LYS A 110 -23.38 -26.91 6.42
CA LYS A 110 -21.93 -27.23 6.41
C LYS A 110 -21.48 -27.83 7.74
N GLU A 111 -21.88 -27.25 8.87
CA GLU A 111 -21.66 -27.83 10.21
C GLU A 111 -22.27 -29.25 10.28
N ASP A 112 -23.50 -29.46 9.82
CA ASP A 112 -24.17 -30.78 9.76
C ASP A 112 -23.49 -31.75 8.79
N TYR A 113 -22.75 -31.26 7.77
CA TYR A 113 -21.96 -32.12 6.89
C TYR A 113 -20.62 -32.54 7.55
N GLU A 114 -20.07 -31.68 8.43
CA GLU A 114 -18.92 -31.99 9.28
C GLU A 114 -19.30 -32.81 10.53
N GLU A 115 -20.54 -32.66 11.05
CA GLU A 115 -21.14 -33.38 12.17
C GLU A 115 -22.00 -34.58 11.75
N ARG A 116 -22.05 -34.96 10.46
CA ARG A 116 -22.45 -36.31 10.05
C ARG A 116 -21.37 -37.30 10.52
N GLU A 117 -21.34 -37.50 11.83
CA GLU A 117 -20.96 -38.73 12.47
C GLU A 117 -21.58 -39.86 11.65
N ILE A 118 -20.72 -40.69 11.06
CA ILE A 118 -21.11 -42.02 10.63
C ILE A 118 -21.81 -42.62 11.85
N PRO A 119 -23.10 -42.98 11.78
CA PRO A 119 -23.75 -43.61 12.91
C PRO A 119 -23.01 -44.92 13.16
N LEU A 120 -22.24 -44.95 14.23
CA LEU A 120 -21.76 -46.21 14.78
C LEU A 120 -23.01 -46.91 15.28
N ILE A 121 -23.54 -47.80 14.44
CA ILE A 121 -24.52 -48.80 14.83
C ILE A 121 -23.84 -49.61 15.94
N THR A 122 -24.10 -49.26 17.20
CA THR A 122 -23.60 -49.98 18.37
C THR A 122 -24.46 -51.21 18.69
N SER A 123 -25.39 -51.60 17.82
CA SER A 123 -25.93 -52.96 17.82
C SER A 123 -25.04 -53.85 16.94
N LEU A 124 -23.78 -54.01 17.31
CA LEU A 124 -23.13 -55.28 17.03
C LEU A 124 -23.76 -56.24 18.03
N ASP A 125 -24.80 -56.96 17.60
CA ASP A 125 -25.24 -58.18 18.27
C ASP A 125 -23.97 -58.95 18.64
N ASN A 126 -23.82 -59.28 19.93
CA ASN A 126 -22.69 -60.00 20.49
C ASN A 126 -22.42 -61.30 19.70
N HIS A 127 -21.68 -61.20 18.60
CA HIS A 127 -21.10 -62.35 17.92
C HIS A 127 -19.73 -62.55 18.54
N ASN A 128 -19.74 -62.93 19.82
CA ASN A 128 -18.56 -63.50 20.45
C ASN A 128 -18.37 -64.88 19.81
N ILE A 129 -17.43 -64.97 18.88
CA ILE A 129 -16.94 -66.27 18.41
C ILE A 129 -15.74 -66.58 19.32
N GLU A 130 -15.99 -67.33 20.39
CA GLU A 130 -14.92 -67.93 21.16
C GLU A 130 -14.24 -68.99 20.30
N LEU A 131 -13.00 -68.73 19.91
CA LEU A 131 -12.13 -69.69 19.26
C LEU A 131 -11.12 -70.15 20.29
N ASP A 132 -11.25 -71.40 20.72
CA ASP A 132 -10.32 -72.02 21.66
C ASP A 132 -9.01 -72.34 20.93
N LEU A 133 -8.06 -71.41 20.99
CA LEU A 133 -6.77 -71.50 20.30
C LEU A 133 -5.66 -71.76 21.32
N PRO A 134 -4.71 -72.68 21.03
CA PRO A 134 -3.54 -72.87 21.87
C PRO A 134 -2.72 -71.56 21.94
N SER A 135 -2.13 -71.28 23.10
CA SER A 135 -1.38 -70.05 23.36
C SER A 135 -0.23 -69.86 22.36
N LEU A 136 -0.47 -69.13 21.29
CA LEU A 136 0.52 -68.80 20.27
C LEU A 136 0.93 -67.35 20.46
N SER A 137 2.22 -67.12 20.70
CA SER A 137 2.82 -65.80 20.97
C SER A 137 3.06 -64.98 19.68
N LEU A 138 2.33 -65.27 18.61
CA LEU A 138 2.47 -64.62 17.31
C LEU A 138 1.21 -63.80 17.01
N PRO A 139 1.33 -62.64 16.34
CA PRO A 139 0.18 -61.83 15.97
C PRO A 139 -0.73 -62.63 15.02
N LEU A 140 -1.91 -62.99 15.52
CA LEU A 140 -2.91 -63.73 14.78
C LEU A 140 -3.76 -62.78 13.95
N THR A 141 -4.11 -63.18 12.73
CA THR A 141 -5.02 -62.42 11.88
C THR A 141 -6.20 -63.30 11.46
N LEU A 142 -7.41 -62.76 11.60
CA LEU A 142 -8.65 -63.39 11.14
C LEU A 142 -9.06 -62.73 9.83
N SER A 143 -9.15 -63.50 8.76
CA SER A 143 -9.72 -63.02 7.50
C SER A 143 -11.19 -63.41 7.41
N VAL A 144 -12.08 -62.44 7.23
CA VAL A 144 -13.51 -62.67 7.00
C VAL A 144 -13.88 -62.01 5.68
N GLY A 145 -14.15 -62.82 4.65
CA GLY A 145 -14.28 -62.35 3.27
C GLY A 145 -13.00 -61.64 2.80
N ASN A 146 -13.12 -60.39 2.33
CA ASN A 146 -12.02 -59.60 1.78
C ASN A 146 -11.32 -58.70 2.82
N LYS A 147 -11.63 -58.86 4.12
CA LYS A 147 -11.09 -58.01 5.20
C LYS A 147 -10.28 -58.85 6.18
N VAL A 148 -9.12 -58.32 6.56
CA VAL A 148 -8.19 -58.92 7.52
C VAL A 148 -8.25 -58.15 8.83
N TYR A 149 -8.49 -58.85 9.93
CA TYR A 149 -8.56 -58.32 11.29
C TYR A 149 -7.40 -58.87 12.11
N GLU A 150 -6.73 -58.03 12.90
CA GLU A 150 -5.73 -58.48 13.87
C GLU A 150 -6.45 -59.00 15.13
N LEU A 151 -6.19 -60.25 15.51
CA LEU A 151 -6.72 -60.88 16.72
C LEU A 151 -5.78 -60.57 17.90
N LYS A 152 -6.33 -60.07 19.01
CA LYS A 152 -5.59 -59.80 20.24
C LYS A 152 -6.19 -60.56 21.43
N PRO A 153 -5.35 -60.99 22.39
CA PRO A 153 -5.80 -61.74 23.56
C PRO A 153 -6.78 -60.93 24.43
N VAL A 154 -7.85 -61.58 24.87
CA VAL A 154 -9.03 -60.98 25.54
C VAL A 154 -8.65 -60.22 26.82
N ASP A 155 -7.62 -60.69 27.50
CA ASP A 155 -6.99 -60.13 28.70
C ASP A 155 -6.34 -58.75 28.48
N THR A 156 -6.13 -58.33 27.23
CA THR A 156 -5.72 -56.94 26.90
C THR A 156 -6.88 -55.99 26.58
N THR A 157 -8.12 -56.49 26.50
CA THR A 157 -9.30 -55.78 25.99
C THR A 157 -10.46 -55.76 26.99
N LEU A 158 -10.18 -55.68 28.29
CA LEU A 158 -11.21 -55.67 29.34
C LEU A 158 -12.23 -54.51 29.24
N ASP A 159 -11.95 -53.47 28.44
CA ASP A 159 -13.00 -52.53 28.01
C ASP A 159 -12.75 -52.03 26.57
N MET A 160 -13.36 -52.70 25.59
CA MET A 160 -13.36 -52.27 24.18
C MET A 160 -13.81 -50.82 23.99
N SER A 161 -14.67 -50.31 24.89
CA SER A 161 -15.08 -48.90 24.89
C SER A 161 -13.91 -47.97 25.18
N GLU A 162 -13.07 -48.29 26.17
CA GLU A 162 -11.87 -47.50 26.49
C GLU A 162 -10.85 -47.54 25.37
N TYR A 163 -10.65 -48.71 24.75
CA TYR A 163 -9.73 -48.85 23.62
C TYR A 163 -10.16 -47.99 22.43
N ILE A 164 -11.44 -48.06 22.03
CA ILE A 164 -12.00 -47.26 20.93
C ILE A 164 -11.92 -45.77 21.27
N LYS A 165 -12.28 -45.36 22.49
CA LYS A 165 -12.17 -43.97 22.96
C LYS A 165 -10.73 -43.47 22.91
N LYS A 166 -9.76 -44.28 23.33
CA LYS A 166 -8.33 -43.93 23.27
C LYS A 166 -7.88 -43.76 21.83
N ARG A 167 -8.24 -44.69 20.94
CA ARG A 167 -7.84 -44.64 19.52
C ARG A 167 -8.46 -43.46 18.78
N LEU A 168 -9.75 -43.17 19.01
CA LEU A 168 -10.41 -41.98 18.47
C LEU A 168 -9.75 -40.70 18.99
N ARG A 169 -9.40 -40.64 20.27
CA ARG A 169 -8.72 -39.48 20.87
C ARG A 169 -7.33 -39.25 20.25
N ASP A 170 -6.60 -40.32 19.97
CA ASP A 170 -5.28 -40.24 19.32
C ASP A 170 -5.39 -39.79 17.86
N ILE A 171 -6.38 -40.29 17.11
CA ILE A 171 -6.65 -39.87 15.72
C ILE A 171 -7.07 -38.40 15.68
N VAL A 172 -7.99 -37.97 16.55
CA VAL A 172 -8.44 -36.56 16.63
C VAL A 172 -7.29 -35.64 17.03
N ARG A 173 -6.41 -36.06 17.95
CA ARG A 173 -5.21 -35.30 18.33
C ARG A 173 -4.22 -35.20 17.17
N ALA A 174 -4.01 -36.28 16.43
CA ALA A 174 -3.15 -36.27 15.25
C ALA A 174 -3.71 -35.34 14.16
N TYR A 175 -5.02 -35.43 13.90
CA TYR A 175 -5.71 -34.56 12.96
C TYR A 175 -5.60 -33.09 13.38
N ARG A 176 -5.96 -32.74 14.62
CA ARG A 176 -5.85 -31.36 15.14
C ARG A 176 -4.43 -30.80 15.08
N ARG A 177 -3.41 -31.62 15.37
CA ARG A 177 -2.00 -31.20 15.23
C ARG A 177 -1.64 -30.93 13.77
N TYR A 178 -2.10 -31.78 12.85
CA TYR A 178 -1.87 -31.60 11.42
C TYR A 178 -2.58 -30.34 10.91
N THR A 179 -3.87 -30.16 11.24
CA THR A 179 -4.64 -28.97 10.83
C THR A 179 -4.05 -27.69 11.41
N ALA A 180 -3.62 -27.69 12.67
CA ALA A 180 -2.98 -26.54 13.30
C ALA A 180 -1.63 -26.21 12.65
N ALA A 181 -0.81 -27.21 12.32
CA ALA A 181 0.45 -27.00 11.60
C ALA A 181 0.22 -26.45 10.19
N THR A 182 -0.76 -27.00 9.46
CA THR A 182 -1.13 -26.52 8.13
C THR A 182 -1.67 -25.10 8.15
N LEU A 183 -2.55 -24.76 9.11
CA LEU A 183 -3.06 -23.39 9.29
C LEU A 183 -1.95 -22.41 9.68
N SER A 184 -0.99 -22.83 10.51
CA SER A 184 0.18 -22.01 10.86
C SER A 184 1.05 -21.74 9.63
N ALA A 185 1.32 -22.76 8.81
CA ALA A 185 2.08 -22.63 7.59
C ALA A 185 1.39 -21.68 6.58
N TYR A 186 0.06 -21.77 6.43
CA TYR A 186 -0.68 -20.81 5.61
C TYR A 186 -0.58 -19.39 6.15
N LYS A 187 -0.72 -19.20 7.47
CA LYS A 187 -0.60 -17.88 8.10
C LYS A 187 0.78 -17.26 7.86
N GLU A 188 1.85 -18.04 8.01
CA GLU A 188 3.22 -17.58 7.74
C GLU A 188 3.42 -17.22 6.27
N GLU A 189 2.89 -18.02 5.34
CA GLU A 189 2.97 -17.73 3.90
C GLU A 189 2.20 -16.46 3.54
N TYR A 190 1.02 -16.23 4.13
CA TYR A 190 0.28 -14.98 3.97
C TYR A 190 1.04 -13.78 4.52
N GLN A 191 1.65 -13.89 5.71
CA GLN A 191 2.49 -12.82 6.26
C GLN A 191 3.67 -12.51 5.35
N ARG A 192 4.38 -13.54 4.85
CA ARG A 192 5.47 -13.37 3.89
C ARG A 192 5.00 -12.65 2.62
N LYS A 193 3.86 -13.03 2.07
CA LYS A 193 3.28 -12.39 0.87
C LYS A 193 2.84 -10.96 1.13
N LEU A 194 2.37 -10.65 2.34
CA LEU A 194 2.00 -9.30 2.73
C LEU A 194 3.24 -8.40 2.85
N GLU A 195 4.32 -8.90 3.46
CA GLU A 195 5.61 -8.20 3.50
C GLU A 195 6.20 -7.99 2.10
N GLU A 196 6.09 -8.97 1.20
CA GLU A 196 6.47 -8.81 -0.21
C GLU A 196 5.66 -7.70 -0.88
N LEU A 197 4.33 -7.67 -0.68
CA LEU A 197 3.45 -6.63 -1.22
C LEU A 197 3.77 -5.24 -0.68
N GLU A 198 4.09 -5.11 0.61
CA GLU A 198 4.52 -3.84 1.20
C GLU A 198 5.84 -3.35 0.58
N ARG A 199 6.83 -4.24 0.40
CA ARG A 199 8.07 -3.91 -0.33
C ARG A 199 7.79 -3.51 -1.79
N PHE A 200 6.87 -4.18 -2.46
CA PHE A 200 6.45 -3.80 -3.82
C PHE A 200 5.75 -2.44 -3.82
N LYS A 201 4.88 -2.15 -2.85
CA LYS A 201 4.23 -0.84 -2.71
C LYS A 201 5.25 0.27 -2.53
N GLU A 202 6.28 0.09 -1.70
CA GLU A 202 7.39 1.04 -1.57
C GLU A 202 8.17 1.25 -2.88
N SER A 203 8.19 0.23 -3.76
CA SER A 203 8.80 0.30 -5.08
C SER A 203 7.93 0.97 -6.14
N ILE A 204 6.64 1.23 -5.86
CA ILE A 204 5.73 1.94 -6.76
C ILE A 204 5.79 3.42 -6.40
N PHE A 205 6.49 4.20 -7.22
CA PHE A 205 6.40 5.66 -7.17
C PHE A 205 5.32 6.03 -8.19
N PRO A 206 4.13 6.48 -7.78
CA PRO A 206 3.11 6.88 -8.75
C PRO A 206 3.69 8.00 -9.59
N MET A 207 3.75 7.77 -10.91
CA MET A 207 4.19 8.81 -11.84
C MET A 207 3.29 10.02 -11.60
N PRO A 208 3.85 11.22 -11.35
CA PRO A 208 3.03 12.39 -11.12
C PRO A 208 2.16 12.66 -12.34
N PRO A 209 1.02 13.36 -12.19
CA PRO A 209 0.18 13.73 -13.32
C PRO A 209 0.96 14.66 -14.24
N ILE A 210 1.44 14.11 -15.36
CA ILE A 210 2.11 14.84 -16.44
C ILE A 210 1.08 15.01 -17.55
N ASP A 211 0.87 16.24 -18.00
CA ASP A 211 -0.06 16.55 -19.07
C ASP A 211 0.63 16.69 -20.45
N ILE A 212 -0.16 16.95 -21.48
CA ILE A 212 0.35 17.13 -22.85
C ILE A 212 1.18 18.43 -22.97
N GLN A 213 0.92 19.42 -22.13
CA GLN A 213 1.64 20.69 -22.13
C GLN A 213 3.06 20.49 -21.59
N ASP A 214 3.23 19.70 -20.54
CA ASP A 214 4.52 19.32 -19.98
C ASP A 214 5.41 18.62 -21.05
N LEU A 215 4.80 17.73 -21.85
CA LEU A 215 5.49 17.08 -22.97
C LEU A 215 5.92 18.07 -24.06
N LYS A 216 5.08 19.07 -24.37
CA LYS A 216 5.42 20.15 -25.33
C LYS A 216 6.56 21.03 -24.83
N GLU A 217 6.65 21.22 -23.51
CA GLU A 217 7.71 21.99 -22.87
C GLU A 217 9.03 21.20 -22.73
N GLY A 218 9.08 19.97 -23.25
CA GLY A 218 10.29 19.14 -23.28
C GLY A 218 10.67 18.60 -21.91
N VAL A 219 9.65 18.29 -21.09
CA VAL A 219 9.86 17.72 -19.76
C VAL A 219 10.20 16.24 -19.87
N HIS A 220 11.21 15.84 -19.11
CA HIS A 220 11.61 14.45 -18.97
C HIS A 220 11.49 14.06 -17.51
N VAL A 221 10.65 13.06 -17.24
CA VAL A 221 10.50 12.48 -15.91
C VAL A 221 10.98 11.04 -15.95
N PHE A 222 11.88 10.68 -15.04
CA PHE A 222 12.28 9.30 -14.85
C PHE A 222 12.54 9.00 -13.38
N LYS A 223 12.46 7.72 -13.04
CA LYS A 223 12.69 7.22 -11.70
C LYS A 223 14.02 6.48 -11.64
N GLU A 224 14.80 6.72 -10.60
CA GLU A 224 15.98 5.93 -10.26
C GLU A 224 15.94 5.58 -8.77
N GLY A 225 15.79 4.29 -8.46
CA GLY A 225 15.67 3.84 -7.07
C GLY A 225 14.46 4.46 -6.36
N ARG A 226 14.71 5.28 -5.33
CA ARG A 226 13.67 5.99 -4.55
C ARG A 226 13.49 7.46 -4.96
N ILE A 227 14.22 7.92 -5.97
CA ILE A 227 14.25 9.31 -6.40
C ILE A 227 13.52 9.45 -7.73
N LEU A 228 12.70 10.49 -7.83
CA LEU A 228 12.07 10.93 -9.07
C LEU A 228 12.84 12.13 -9.61
N TYR A 229 13.31 12.04 -10.85
CA TYR A 229 13.91 13.17 -11.54
C TYR A 229 12.89 13.86 -12.41
N PHE A 230 12.73 15.17 -12.20
CA PHE A 230 11.92 16.04 -13.04
C PHE A 230 12.82 17.03 -13.76
N LEU A 231 12.99 16.86 -15.07
CA LEU A 231 13.97 17.58 -15.88
C LEU A 231 13.30 18.40 -16.98
N GLN A 232 13.89 19.55 -17.29
CA GLN A 232 13.51 20.40 -18.42
C GLN A 232 14.75 20.84 -19.20
N TYR A 233 14.64 20.92 -20.52
CA TYR A 233 15.71 21.49 -21.33
C TYR A 233 15.88 22.98 -21.01
N LYS A 234 17.09 23.39 -20.61
CA LYS A 234 17.44 24.78 -20.34
C LYS A 234 18.71 25.20 -21.08
N LYS A 235 18.70 26.45 -21.51
CA LYS A 235 19.87 27.18 -22.04
C LYS A 235 20.24 28.25 -21.02
N ILE A 236 21.42 28.12 -20.44
CA ILE A 236 21.89 29.02 -19.39
C ILE A 236 23.08 29.80 -19.94
N THR A 237 22.97 31.12 -19.93
CA THR A 237 24.09 32.02 -20.24
C THR A 237 24.71 32.50 -18.94
N VAL A 238 25.99 32.19 -18.75
CA VAL A 238 26.78 32.63 -17.60
C VAL A 238 27.16 34.09 -17.83
N LYS A 239 26.67 34.95 -16.94
CA LYS A 239 26.85 36.42 -17.01
C LYS A 239 27.77 36.93 -15.92
N LYS A 240 27.89 36.20 -14.82
CA LYS A 240 28.63 36.62 -13.63
C LYS A 240 29.48 35.47 -13.10
N PHE A 241 30.51 35.81 -12.34
CA PHE A 241 31.22 34.82 -11.54
C PHE A 241 31.64 35.38 -10.18
N ILE A 242 31.80 34.48 -9.22
CA ILE A 242 32.34 34.77 -7.89
C ILE A 242 33.74 34.16 -7.82
N TYR A 243 34.68 34.96 -7.30
CA TYR A 243 36.03 34.51 -7.00
C TYR A 243 36.56 35.26 -5.79
N LYS A 244 37.08 34.53 -4.80
CA LYS A 244 37.54 35.06 -3.51
C LYS A 244 36.53 36.00 -2.86
N GLY A 245 35.24 35.61 -2.87
CA GLY A 245 34.16 36.39 -2.26
C GLY A 245 33.83 37.74 -2.95
N VAL A 246 34.23 37.90 -4.20
CA VAL A 246 33.88 39.09 -5.01
C VAL A 246 33.07 38.64 -6.21
N LEU A 247 31.94 39.32 -6.44
CA LEU A 247 31.08 39.11 -7.61
C LEU A 247 31.54 40.01 -8.76
N TYR A 248 31.77 39.40 -9.91
CA TYR A 248 32.18 40.06 -11.14
C TYR A 248 31.12 39.87 -12.23
N THR A 249 30.82 40.92 -12.99
CA THR A 249 29.99 40.84 -14.20
C THR A 249 30.91 40.68 -15.40
N LEU A 250 30.71 39.63 -16.20
CA LEU A 250 31.49 39.38 -17.41
C LEU A 250 31.11 40.33 -18.53
N ALA A 251 32.10 40.83 -19.26
CA ALA A 251 31.83 41.53 -20.51
C ALA A 251 31.17 40.59 -21.54
N PRO A 252 30.30 41.09 -22.43
CA PRO A 252 29.47 40.27 -23.32
C PRO A 252 30.25 39.20 -24.12
N GLU A 253 31.44 39.54 -24.62
CA GLU A 253 32.32 38.66 -25.41
C GLU A 253 32.97 37.52 -24.60
N TYR A 254 32.87 37.59 -23.27
CA TYR A 254 33.35 36.57 -22.34
C TYR A 254 32.21 35.76 -21.70
N GLN A 255 30.95 36.01 -22.06
CA GLN A 255 29.83 35.22 -21.56
C GLN A 255 29.81 33.82 -22.19
N GLY A 256 29.62 32.80 -21.36
CA GLY A 256 29.52 31.40 -21.78
C GLY A 256 28.06 30.96 -21.85
N THR A 257 27.73 30.01 -22.72
CA THR A 257 26.39 29.40 -22.72
C THR A 257 26.48 27.89 -22.64
N CYS A 258 25.79 27.31 -21.67
CA CYS A 258 25.61 25.87 -21.49
C CYS A 258 24.18 25.50 -21.86
N ARG A 259 23.99 24.32 -22.45
CA ARG A 259 22.67 23.77 -22.79
C ARG A 259 22.59 22.35 -22.26
N GLY A 260 21.48 22.02 -21.61
CA GLY A 260 21.25 20.67 -21.13
C GLY A 260 19.89 20.45 -20.51
N LEU A 261 19.72 19.32 -19.83
CA LEU A 261 18.53 18.97 -19.07
C LEU A 261 18.75 19.36 -17.60
N LEU A 262 18.17 20.47 -17.18
CA LEU A 262 18.23 20.94 -15.79
C LEU A 262 16.98 20.43 -15.06
N GLY A 263 17.15 19.94 -13.84
CA GLY A 263 16.01 19.46 -13.09
C GLY A 263 16.29 19.17 -11.63
N LEU A 264 15.26 18.63 -10.99
CA LEU A 264 15.21 18.35 -9.56
C LEU A 264 15.25 16.84 -9.34
N ALA A 265 15.98 16.43 -8.31
CA ALA A 265 15.85 15.12 -7.69
C ALA A 265 14.84 15.24 -6.55
N LEU A 266 13.73 14.51 -6.64
CA LEU A 266 12.62 14.56 -5.71
C LEU A 266 12.52 13.24 -4.93
N ASP A 267 12.29 13.32 -3.63
CA ASP A 267 11.97 12.15 -2.80
C ASP A 267 10.51 11.70 -2.98
N GLN A 268 10.10 10.66 -2.24
CA GLN A 268 8.73 10.11 -2.26
C GLN A 268 7.63 11.09 -1.84
N ASN A 269 7.98 12.13 -1.09
CA ASN A 269 7.07 13.16 -0.61
C ASN A 269 7.16 14.45 -1.46
N TYR A 270 7.83 14.38 -2.62
CA TYR A 270 8.15 15.53 -3.46
C TYR A 270 8.99 16.62 -2.76
N ASN A 271 9.81 16.23 -1.79
CA ASN A 271 10.89 17.09 -1.29
C ASN A 271 12.02 17.15 -2.31
N ILE A 272 12.57 18.35 -2.50
CA ILE A 272 13.72 18.55 -3.36
C ILE A 272 14.99 18.12 -2.61
N ASP A 273 15.49 16.94 -2.95
CA ASP A 273 16.73 16.38 -2.40
C ASP A 273 17.98 16.92 -3.12
N GLY A 274 17.83 17.29 -4.40
CA GLY A 274 18.96 17.71 -5.22
C GLY A 274 18.58 18.45 -6.49
N VAL A 275 19.58 19.07 -7.11
CA VAL A 275 19.47 19.67 -8.44
C VAL A 275 20.51 19.02 -9.35
N VAL A 276 20.09 18.67 -10.56
CA VAL A 276 20.96 18.03 -11.56
C VAL A 276 20.93 18.80 -12.88
N TYR A 277 22.06 18.86 -13.58
CA TYR A 277 22.17 19.44 -14.91
C TYR A 277 22.94 18.53 -15.86
N LEU A 278 22.18 17.79 -16.67
CA LEU A 278 22.67 16.67 -17.46
C LEU A 278 22.84 17.02 -18.94
N ASN A 279 23.76 16.30 -19.59
CA ASN A 279 23.98 16.42 -21.02
C ASN A 279 22.91 15.65 -21.80
N PRO A 280 22.14 16.28 -22.71
CA PRO A 280 21.07 15.60 -23.45
C PRO A 280 21.58 14.46 -24.34
N LYS A 281 22.84 14.55 -24.81
CA LYS A 281 23.45 13.52 -25.66
C LYS A 281 24.00 12.34 -24.86
N ASN A 282 24.26 12.54 -23.56
CA ASN A 282 24.75 11.51 -22.66
C ASN A 282 24.25 11.81 -21.24
N PRO A 283 23.06 11.32 -20.88
CA PRO A 283 22.39 11.67 -19.62
C PRO A 283 23.07 11.10 -18.37
N TYR A 284 24.13 10.30 -18.52
CA TYR A 284 24.99 9.86 -17.43
C TYR A 284 26.14 10.84 -17.13
N ARG A 285 26.21 11.96 -17.86
CA ARG A 285 27.21 12.99 -17.66
C ARG A 285 26.59 14.36 -17.44
N GLY A 286 27.19 15.11 -16.51
CA GLY A 286 26.90 16.51 -16.31
C GLY A 286 27.25 17.36 -17.53
N VAL A 287 26.63 18.53 -17.62
CA VAL A 287 27.08 19.56 -18.55
C VAL A 287 28.45 20.10 -18.13
N ARG A 288 29.23 20.60 -19.09
CA ARG A 288 30.53 21.22 -18.80
C ARG A 288 30.34 22.63 -18.22
N HIS A 289 30.01 22.69 -16.94
CA HIS A 289 29.82 23.91 -16.16
C HIS A 289 30.58 23.78 -14.84
N PRO A 290 31.34 24.79 -14.36
CA PRO A 290 32.23 24.63 -13.20
C PRO A 290 31.53 24.17 -11.91
N ASN A 291 30.28 24.61 -11.69
CA ASN A 291 29.46 24.20 -10.54
C ASN A 291 28.63 22.93 -10.80
N VAL A 292 28.94 22.15 -11.84
CA VAL A 292 28.26 20.89 -12.15
C VAL A 292 29.30 19.77 -12.15
N SER A 293 29.03 18.70 -11.39
CA SER A 293 29.92 17.55 -11.33
C SER A 293 29.87 16.72 -12.62
N ASP A 294 30.80 15.78 -12.78
CA ASP A 294 30.78 14.83 -13.90
C ASP A 294 29.51 13.96 -13.93
N SER A 295 28.89 13.69 -12.78
CA SER A 295 27.61 12.99 -12.68
C SER A 295 26.39 13.91 -12.87
N GLY A 296 26.60 15.22 -12.99
CA GLY A 296 25.55 16.21 -13.20
C GLY A 296 24.99 16.85 -11.94
N ALA A 297 25.49 16.52 -10.74
CA ALA A 297 25.07 17.17 -9.51
C ALA A 297 25.46 18.66 -9.52
N VAL A 298 24.53 19.53 -9.16
CA VAL A 298 24.73 20.98 -9.15
C VAL A 298 25.14 21.47 -7.77
N CYS A 299 26.25 22.19 -7.69
CA CYS A 299 26.65 22.96 -6.51
C CYS A 299 25.93 24.31 -6.51
N LEU A 300 25.01 24.50 -5.56
CA LEU A 300 24.23 25.75 -5.42
C LEU A 300 24.87 26.74 -4.44
N GLY A 301 25.94 26.35 -3.73
CA GLY A 301 26.60 27.16 -2.70
C GLY A 301 25.60 27.70 -1.67
N GLU A 302 25.69 28.99 -1.36
CA GLU A 302 24.78 29.66 -0.43
C GLU A 302 23.30 29.67 -0.86
N SER A 303 23.02 29.44 -2.16
CA SER A 303 21.63 29.37 -2.65
C SER A 303 20.95 28.03 -2.38
N THR A 304 21.64 27.07 -1.76
CA THR A 304 21.11 25.74 -1.42
C THR A 304 19.81 25.83 -0.61
N SER A 305 19.74 26.71 0.41
CA SER A 305 18.57 26.90 1.28
C SER A 305 17.32 27.43 0.56
N ARG A 306 17.48 27.99 -0.66
CA ARG A 306 16.37 28.49 -1.48
C ARG A 306 15.65 27.36 -2.23
N ILE A 307 16.32 26.23 -2.44
CA ILE A 307 15.85 25.14 -3.31
C ILE A 307 15.78 23.82 -2.55
N ILE A 308 16.89 23.36 -1.97
CA ILE A 308 16.98 22.04 -1.33
C ILE A 308 16.18 22.03 -0.02
N GLY A 309 15.46 20.93 0.21
CA GLY A 309 14.61 20.73 1.38
C GLY A 309 13.23 21.41 1.29
N LYS A 310 12.88 22.00 0.14
CA LYS A 310 11.51 22.46 -0.12
C LYS A 310 10.65 21.29 -0.59
N THR A 311 9.41 21.23 -0.10
CA THR A 311 8.40 20.28 -0.55
C THR A 311 7.55 20.92 -1.63
N LEU A 312 7.31 20.22 -2.73
CA LEU A 312 6.37 20.65 -3.76
C LEU A 312 4.94 20.30 -3.32
N GLY A 313 4.02 21.26 -3.38
CA GLY A 313 2.59 20.99 -3.19
C GLY A 313 1.98 20.27 -4.39
N GLU A 314 2.45 20.64 -5.59
CA GLU A 314 2.07 20.06 -6.88
C GLU A 314 3.32 19.90 -7.76
N ILE A 315 3.32 18.91 -8.67
CA ILE A 315 4.51 18.61 -9.48
C ILE A 315 4.93 19.79 -10.38
N HIS A 316 3.97 20.56 -10.89
CA HIS A 316 4.23 21.73 -11.75
C HIS A 316 4.94 22.88 -11.02
N GLU A 317 4.96 22.88 -9.68
CA GLU A 317 5.81 23.82 -8.93
C GLU A 317 7.31 23.59 -9.21
N ALA A 318 7.69 22.41 -9.70
CA ALA A 318 9.07 22.10 -10.10
C ALA A 318 9.62 23.12 -11.12
N TYR A 319 8.81 23.63 -12.04
CA TYR A 319 9.26 24.63 -13.04
C TYR A 319 9.87 25.86 -12.39
N LYS A 320 9.21 26.36 -11.34
CA LYS A 320 9.68 27.54 -10.60
C LYS A 320 11.06 27.29 -10.00
N TYR A 321 11.26 26.13 -9.38
CA TYR A 321 12.54 25.80 -8.75
C TYR A 321 13.64 25.52 -9.77
N ILE A 322 13.30 24.94 -10.93
CA ILE A 322 14.21 24.79 -12.06
C ILE A 322 14.65 26.15 -12.60
N ASP A 323 13.73 27.12 -12.71
CA ASP A 323 14.07 28.49 -13.13
C ASP A 323 14.94 29.22 -12.11
N ILE A 324 14.68 29.03 -10.82
CA ILE A 324 15.56 29.55 -9.75
C ILE A 324 16.96 28.92 -9.87
N ALA A 325 17.06 27.60 -10.04
CA ALA A 325 18.33 26.92 -10.24
C ALA A 325 19.05 27.42 -11.50
N ALA A 326 18.33 27.65 -12.60
CA ALA A 326 18.88 28.20 -13.83
C ALA A 326 19.42 29.62 -13.61
N HIS A 327 18.73 30.43 -12.82
CA HIS A 327 19.18 31.77 -12.45
C HIS A 327 20.46 31.72 -11.59
N VAL A 328 20.52 30.81 -10.60
CA VAL A 328 21.73 30.59 -9.79
C VAL A 328 22.90 30.20 -10.68
N LEU A 329 22.70 29.24 -11.59
CA LEU A 329 23.71 28.79 -12.56
C LEU A 329 24.11 29.85 -13.61
N SER A 330 23.41 30.97 -13.71
CA SER A 330 23.88 32.11 -14.52
C SER A 330 25.07 32.85 -13.87
N THR A 331 25.35 32.54 -12.60
CA THR A 331 26.50 33.01 -11.83
C THR A 331 27.38 31.82 -11.44
N VAL A 332 28.58 31.73 -11.99
CA VAL A 332 29.53 30.67 -11.62
C VAL A 332 30.22 31.03 -10.32
N ASN A 333 30.16 30.18 -9.30
CA ASN A 333 31.03 30.33 -8.13
C ASN A 333 32.31 29.51 -8.33
N PHE A 334 33.44 30.16 -8.63
CA PHE A 334 34.71 29.45 -8.78
C PHE A 334 35.29 28.97 -7.44
N ASP A 335 34.89 29.57 -6.33
CA ASP A 335 35.34 29.17 -4.99
C ASP A 335 34.75 27.80 -4.60
N ASP A 336 33.51 27.51 -5.03
CA ASP A 336 32.79 26.25 -4.76
C ASP A 336 32.68 25.32 -5.99
N ALA A 337 33.49 25.56 -7.03
CA ALA A 337 33.41 24.80 -8.27
C ALA A 337 33.97 23.37 -8.08
N TYR A 338 33.31 22.37 -8.68
CA TYR A 338 33.84 21.01 -8.75
C TYR A 338 35.11 20.96 -9.60
N ASP A 339 35.09 21.63 -10.75
CA ASP A 339 36.25 21.79 -11.63
C ASP A 339 36.19 23.13 -12.38
N GLN A 340 37.12 24.03 -12.04
CA GLN A 340 37.25 25.34 -12.66
C GLN A 340 37.63 25.26 -14.16
N LYS A 341 38.23 24.16 -14.62
CA LYS A 341 38.80 23.98 -15.97
C LYS A 341 38.01 23.00 -16.85
N VAL A 342 36.80 22.63 -16.42
CA VAL A 342 35.92 21.67 -17.09
C VAL A 342 35.60 22.01 -18.56
N SER A 343 35.61 23.31 -18.92
CA SER A 343 35.34 23.78 -20.28
C SER A 343 36.45 24.68 -20.83
N ALA A 344 36.52 24.83 -22.15
CA ALA A 344 37.44 25.79 -22.79
C ALA A 344 37.12 27.24 -22.40
N TRP A 345 35.82 27.55 -22.23
CA TRP A 345 35.36 28.84 -21.75
C TRP A 345 35.87 29.11 -20.33
N SER A 346 35.61 28.20 -19.37
CA SER A 346 36.02 28.37 -17.98
C SER A 346 37.53 28.44 -17.83
N ARG A 347 38.28 27.66 -18.62
CA ARG A 347 39.74 27.77 -18.72
C ARG A 347 40.20 29.17 -19.15
N ARG A 348 39.57 29.74 -20.19
CA ARG A 348 39.87 31.10 -20.67
C ARG A 348 39.62 32.15 -19.59
N ILE A 349 38.55 32.01 -18.81
CA ILE A 349 38.22 32.93 -17.71
C ILE A 349 39.23 32.78 -16.57
N ILE A 350 39.40 31.57 -16.03
CA ILE A 350 40.23 31.34 -14.84
C ILE A 350 41.72 31.59 -15.09
N ASN A 351 42.23 31.34 -16.30
CA ASN A 351 43.62 31.64 -16.63
C ASN A 351 43.91 33.14 -16.56
N ARG A 352 42.96 33.99 -16.99
CA ARG A 352 43.10 35.45 -16.85
C ARG A 352 42.93 35.93 -15.42
N VAL A 353 42.07 35.26 -14.65
CA VAL A 353 41.97 35.49 -13.20
C VAL A 353 43.31 35.22 -12.53
N TYR A 354 43.98 34.11 -12.86
CA TYR A 354 45.30 33.79 -12.30
C TYR A 354 46.45 34.65 -12.81
N ALA A 355 46.29 35.28 -13.97
CA ALA A 355 47.24 36.25 -14.51
C ALA A 355 47.02 37.69 -13.98
N ASP A 356 46.09 37.89 -13.03
CA ASP A 356 45.66 39.20 -12.53
C ASP A 356 45.07 40.14 -13.62
N GLU A 357 44.55 39.57 -14.71
CA GLU A 357 43.93 40.28 -15.84
C GLU A 357 42.41 40.37 -15.74
N ILE A 358 41.85 40.28 -14.52
CA ILE A 358 40.39 40.22 -14.29
C ILE A 358 39.67 41.43 -14.90
N SER A 359 40.24 42.63 -14.80
CA SER A 359 39.65 43.85 -15.34
C SER A 359 39.45 43.81 -16.86
N GLN A 360 40.19 42.99 -17.60
CA GLN A 360 40.07 42.84 -19.05
C GLN A 360 38.85 42.00 -19.47
N ILE A 361 38.23 41.28 -18.53
CA ILE A 361 37.12 40.35 -18.82
C ILE A 361 35.83 40.71 -18.08
N THR A 362 35.84 41.78 -17.28
CA THR A 362 34.71 42.20 -16.44
C THR A 362 34.29 43.63 -16.73
N THR A 363 32.99 43.90 -16.70
CA THR A 363 32.45 45.28 -16.78
C THR A 363 32.27 45.90 -15.41
N ASP A 364 31.84 45.11 -14.43
CA ASP A 364 31.54 45.57 -13.08
C ASP A 364 32.12 44.62 -12.03
N ARG A 365 32.41 45.17 -10.85
CA ARG A 365 32.88 44.45 -9.67
C ARG A 365 32.09 44.88 -8.45
N ILE A 366 31.51 43.91 -7.75
CA ILE A 366 30.79 44.11 -6.49
C ILE A 366 31.46 43.23 -5.43
N LYS A 367 32.01 43.85 -4.39
CA LYS A 367 32.50 43.10 -3.23
C LYS A 367 31.28 42.54 -2.50
N LEU A 368 31.20 41.22 -2.36
CA LEU A 368 30.18 40.63 -1.51
C LEU A 368 30.65 40.91 -0.08
N ASN A 369 30.06 41.92 0.55
CA ASN A 369 30.22 42.04 2.00
C ASN A 369 29.68 40.75 2.59
N SER A 370 30.43 40.13 3.50
CA SER A 370 29.88 39.10 4.36
C SER A 370 28.56 39.64 4.89
N VAL A 371 27.45 38.97 4.58
CA VAL A 371 26.11 39.26 5.14
C VAL A 371 26.09 38.95 6.66
N TRP A 372 27.24 38.96 7.31
CA TRP A 372 27.52 38.57 8.68
C TRP A 372 28.15 39.71 9.47
N SER A 373 27.52 40.88 9.38
CA SER A 373 27.60 41.90 10.43
C SER A 373 26.23 42.55 10.61
N SER A 374 25.22 41.71 10.90
CA SER A 374 23.95 42.07 11.54
C SER A 374 23.13 40.83 11.83
#